data_AF-A0A8H5HF10-F1
#
_entry.id   AF-A0A8H5HF10-F1
#
_cell.length_a   1.000
_cell.length_b   1.000
_cell.length_c   1.000
_cell.angle_alpha   90.00
_cell.angle_beta   90.00
_cell.angle_gamma   90.00
#
_symmetry.space_group_name_H-M   'P 1'
#
loop_
_entity.id
_entity.type
_entity.pdbx_description
1 polymer ?
#
loop_
_entity_poly.entity_id
_entity_poly.type
_entity_poly.pdbx_seq_one_letter_code
_entity_poly.pdbx_strand_id
1 'polypeptide(L)'
;MISAVIGMMEEGDQDIGSGSPKWYDKYRKCQDGHKHGGDLELITWKCPKDGTGWGAVVEEEADDLKRRFETEMGGNLERLYEEWNDAFRWTCCGTSAGMDYGCDHHGSGMHPCSCDFCRMGKPLPKSIYEEQSAERMGLNLRRGPDPRSFNRALAALAATGRTISGLEM
;
A
#
# COMPACT_ATOMS: atom_id res chain seq x y z
N MET A 1 -40.29 28.26 23.18
CA MET A 1 -40.56 28.20 21.73
C MET A 1 -39.23 28.34 21.00
N ILE A 2 -38.89 27.31 20.19
CA ILE A 2 -38.05 27.30 18.96
C ILE A 2 -36.57 27.70 19.16
N SER A 3 -35.58 26.79 19.21
CA SER A 3 -34.97 25.88 18.19
C SER A 3 -33.98 26.50 17.20
N ALA A 4 -33.02 25.63 16.82
CA ALA A 4 -31.97 25.68 15.78
C ALA A 4 -30.63 26.27 16.24
N VAL A 5 -29.52 25.53 16.47
CA VAL A 5 -28.88 24.38 15.78
C VAL A 5 -28.57 24.67 14.31
N ILE A 6 -27.33 25.07 14.04
CA ILE A 6 -26.71 25.04 12.71
C ILE A 6 -25.61 23.98 12.78
N GLY A 7 -25.90 22.82 12.21
CA GLY A 7 -24.93 21.76 11.96
C GLY A 7 -24.14 22.08 10.70
N MET A 8 -22.82 21.97 10.79
CA MET A 8 -21.89 22.05 9.67
C MET A 8 -22.05 20.77 8.84
N MET A 9 -22.39 20.91 7.56
CA MET A 9 -22.43 19.80 6.61
C MET A 9 -21.01 19.57 6.10
N GLU A 10 -20.49 18.36 6.31
CA GLU A 10 -19.26 17.87 5.71
C GLU A 10 -19.46 17.66 4.21
N GLU A 11 -18.55 18.20 3.40
CA GLU A 11 -18.51 18.00 1.95
C GLU A 11 -18.10 16.55 1.66
N GLY A 12 -19.05 15.77 1.13
CA GLY A 12 -18.80 14.42 0.64
C GLY A 12 -18.13 14.46 -0.73
N ASP A 13 -16.87 14.03 -0.79
CA ASP A 13 -16.17 13.66 -2.02
C ASP A 13 -16.89 12.47 -2.66
N GLN A 14 -17.59 12.74 -3.76
CA GLN A 14 -18.25 11.72 -4.58
C GLN A 14 -17.21 11.00 -5.43
N ASP A 15 -16.89 9.77 -5.04
CA ASP A 15 -16.04 8.86 -5.81
C ASP A 15 -16.82 8.31 -7.02
N ILE A 16 -16.33 8.62 -8.23
CA ILE A 16 -16.86 8.11 -9.50
C ILE A 16 -16.16 6.77 -9.77
N GLY A 17 -16.78 5.68 -9.32
CA GLY A 17 -16.38 4.31 -9.63
C GLY A 17 -17.60 3.37 -9.64
N SER A 18 -18.10 3.04 -10.84
CA SER A 18 -19.29 2.21 -11.04
C SER A 18 -19.05 0.72 -10.75
N GLY A 19 -19.04 0.33 -9.48
CA GLY A 19 -18.99 -1.07 -9.04
C GLY A 19 -19.69 -1.26 -7.71
N SER A 20 -20.20 -2.47 -7.45
CA SER A 20 -20.64 -2.82 -6.09
C SER A 20 -19.48 -2.64 -5.12
N PRO A 21 -19.71 -2.10 -3.90
CA PRO A 21 -18.66 -1.95 -2.90
C PRO A 21 -17.91 -3.25 -2.70
N LYS A 22 -16.59 -3.22 -2.81
CA LYS A 22 -15.74 -4.37 -2.51
C LYS A 22 -15.59 -4.47 -0.99
N TRP A 23 -15.55 -5.68 -0.45
CA TRP A 23 -15.47 -5.93 1.01
C TRP A 23 -14.29 -5.19 1.67
N TYR A 24 -13.21 -4.97 0.92
CA TYR A 24 -11.99 -4.33 1.39
C TYR A 24 -11.95 -2.82 1.22
N ASP A 25 -12.97 -2.17 0.67
CA ASP A 25 -12.94 -0.73 0.42
C ASP A 25 -12.75 0.09 1.72
N LYS A 26 -13.22 -0.44 2.86
CA LYS A 26 -13.02 0.14 4.20
C LYS A 26 -11.56 0.17 4.65
N TYR A 27 -10.69 -0.65 4.07
CA TYR A 27 -9.27 -0.76 4.43
C TYR A 27 -8.34 0.06 3.54
N ARG A 28 -8.88 0.82 2.56
CA ARG A 28 -8.05 1.57 1.60
C ARG A 28 -7.30 2.76 2.19
N LYS A 29 -7.77 3.32 3.31
CA LYS A 29 -7.27 4.59 3.86
C LYS A 29 -5.92 4.38 4.55
N CYS A 30 -4.96 5.22 4.20
CA CYS A 30 -3.67 5.33 4.87
C CYS A 30 -3.73 6.43 5.95
N GLN A 31 -2.86 6.35 6.95
CA GLN A 31 -2.73 7.33 8.04
C GLN A 31 -2.31 8.73 7.54
N ASP A 32 -1.64 8.81 6.40
CA ASP A 32 -1.20 10.06 5.77
C ASP A 32 -2.31 10.77 4.96
N GLY A 33 -3.54 10.26 5.02
CA GLY A 33 -4.71 10.80 4.32
C GLY A 33 -4.84 10.34 2.87
N HIS A 34 -3.88 9.57 2.35
CA HIS A 34 -3.99 8.95 1.03
C HIS A 34 -4.84 7.67 1.07
N LYS A 35 -5.15 7.12 -0.12
CA LYS A 35 -5.89 5.88 -0.28
C LYS A 35 -5.23 4.98 -1.33
N HIS A 36 -5.28 3.67 -1.12
CA HIS A 36 -4.94 2.69 -2.15
C HIS A 36 -6.02 2.65 -3.23
N GLY A 37 -5.62 2.89 -4.49
CA GLY A 37 -6.51 2.82 -5.66
C GLY A 37 -6.56 1.45 -6.33
N GLY A 38 -5.70 0.51 -5.90
CA GLY A 38 -5.60 -0.83 -6.47
C GLY A 38 -6.57 -1.82 -5.84
N ASP A 39 -6.47 -3.06 -6.24
CA ASP A 39 -7.19 -4.17 -5.63
C ASP A 39 -6.40 -4.75 -4.46
N LEU A 40 -7.14 -5.23 -3.47
CA LEU A 40 -6.58 -6.01 -2.39
C LEU A 40 -6.53 -7.47 -2.84
N GLU A 41 -5.34 -8.02 -2.97
CA GLU A 41 -5.11 -9.34 -3.53
C GLU A 41 -4.44 -10.25 -2.50
N LEU A 42 -5.00 -11.45 -2.30
CA LEU A 42 -4.39 -12.49 -1.48
C LEU A 42 -3.13 -13.03 -2.16
N ILE A 43 -2.03 -13.07 -1.42
CA ILE A 43 -0.77 -13.63 -1.86
C ILE A 43 -0.86 -15.16 -1.81
N THR A 44 -0.79 -15.81 -2.96
CA THR A 44 -0.97 -17.27 -3.08
C THR A 44 0.25 -18.00 -3.63
N TRP A 45 1.34 -17.27 -3.87
CA TRP A 45 2.61 -17.79 -4.39
C TRP A 45 3.69 -17.80 -3.32
N LYS A 46 4.79 -18.48 -3.62
CA LYS A 46 6.01 -18.47 -2.80
C LYS A 46 6.96 -17.36 -3.25
N CYS A 47 7.68 -16.76 -2.30
CA CYS A 47 8.82 -15.88 -2.55
C CYS A 47 10.09 -16.51 -1.98
N PRO A 48 10.89 -17.24 -2.79
CA PRO A 48 12.09 -17.91 -2.29
C PRO A 48 13.16 -16.96 -1.72
N LYS A 49 13.15 -15.68 -2.13
CA LYS A 49 14.10 -14.69 -1.61
C LYS A 49 13.76 -14.22 -0.20
N ASP A 50 12.47 -14.09 0.11
CA ASP A 50 12.02 -13.73 1.46
C ASP A 50 11.83 -14.96 2.35
N GLY A 51 11.82 -16.17 1.76
CA GLY A 51 11.48 -17.39 2.47
C GLY A 51 9.99 -17.48 2.85
N THR A 52 9.11 -16.84 2.07
CA THR A 52 7.67 -16.79 2.35
C THR A 52 6.86 -17.63 1.39
N GLY A 53 5.68 -18.07 1.85
CA GLY A 53 4.73 -18.89 1.12
C GLY A 53 3.34 -18.26 0.99
N TRP A 54 2.32 -19.12 0.93
CA TRP A 54 0.92 -18.72 0.86
C TRP A 54 0.55 -17.78 2.02
N GLY A 55 -0.11 -16.67 1.74
CA GLY A 55 -0.43 -15.64 2.73
C GLY A 55 0.79 -14.87 3.24
N ALA A 56 1.90 -14.88 2.49
CA ALA A 56 3.15 -14.18 2.81
C ALA A 56 3.74 -14.49 4.21
N VAL A 57 3.29 -15.56 4.86
CA VAL A 57 3.96 -16.09 6.06
C VAL A 57 5.22 -16.85 5.67
N VAL A 58 6.08 -17.14 6.65
CA VAL A 58 7.25 -18.00 6.43
C VAL A 58 6.84 -19.34 5.83
N GLU A 59 7.67 -19.90 4.95
CA GLU A 59 7.32 -21.07 4.13
C GLU A 59 6.85 -22.27 4.96
N GLU A 60 7.41 -22.44 6.17
CA GLU A 60 7.05 -23.51 7.10
C GLU A 60 5.63 -23.40 7.66
N GLU A 61 5.07 -22.18 7.71
CA GLU A 61 3.73 -21.90 8.24
C GLU A 61 2.66 -21.81 7.13
N ALA A 62 3.09 -21.72 5.86
CA ALA A 62 2.20 -21.47 4.73
C ALA A 62 1.08 -22.52 4.59
N ASP A 63 1.41 -23.80 4.74
CA ASP A 63 0.42 -24.88 4.64
C ASP A 63 -0.56 -24.88 5.83
N ASP A 64 -0.09 -24.45 7.01
CA ASP A 64 -0.93 -24.33 8.20
C ASP A 64 -1.94 -23.19 8.05
N LEU A 65 -1.46 -22.00 7.67
CA LEU A 65 -2.31 -20.84 7.44
C LEU A 65 -3.34 -21.12 6.34
N LYS A 66 -2.92 -21.76 5.23
CA LYS A 66 -3.83 -22.13 4.16
C LYS A 66 -4.91 -23.11 4.63
N ARG A 67 -4.54 -24.12 5.42
CA ARG A 67 -5.50 -25.07 6.00
C ARG A 67 -6.50 -24.34 6.90
N ARG A 68 -6.03 -23.46 7.80
CA ARG A 68 -6.90 -22.67 8.69
C ARG A 68 -7.85 -21.77 7.90
N PHE A 69 -7.37 -21.15 6.83
CA PHE A 69 -8.22 -20.38 5.91
C PHE A 69 -9.34 -21.24 5.30
N GLU A 70 -9.01 -22.42 4.79
CA GLU A 70 -9.98 -23.32 4.16
C GLU A 70 -10.98 -23.92 5.17
N THR A 71 -10.52 -24.32 6.36
CA THR A 71 -11.34 -25.07 7.32
C THR A 71 -11.98 -24.21 8.42
N GLU A 72 -11.22 -23.32 9.05
CA GLU A 72 -11.69 -22.52 10.21
C GLU A 72 -12.33 -21.20 9.77
N MET A 73 -11.80 -20.61 8.69
CA MET A 73 -12.33 -19.37 8.12
C MET A 73 -13.36 -19.62 7.01
N GLY A 74 -13.48 -20.85 6.52
CA GLY A 74 -14.42 -21.23 5.45
C GLY A 74 -14.13 -20.50 4.13
N GLY A 75 -12.86 -20.20 3.85
CA GLY A 75 -12.44 -19.43 2.69
C GLY A 75 -12.80 -17.94 2.74
N ASN A 76 -13.12 -17.38 3.92
CA ASN A 76 -13.51 -15.98 4.06
C ASN A 76 -12.28 -15.05 4.09
N LEU A 77 -12.10 -14.26 3.03
CA LEU A 77 -10.98 -13.32 2.88
C LEU A 77 -10.99 -12.21 3.92
N GLU A 78 -12.15 -11.72 4.32
CA GLU A 78 -12.27 -10.65 5.33
C GLU A 78 -11.84 -11.15 6.71
N ARG A 79 -12.20 -12.39 7.08
CA ARG A 79 -11.71 -13.02 8.31
C ARG A 79 -10.21 -13.26 8.28
N LEU A 80 -9.66 -13.69 7.14
CA LEU A 80 -8.21 -13.83 7.00
C LEU A 80 -7.53 -12.46 7.12
N TYR A 81 -8.12 -11.40 6.58
CA TYR A 81 -7.58 -10.05 6.69
C TYR A 81 -7.56 -9.55 8.14
N GLU A 82 -8.63 -9.79 8.89
CA GLU A 82 -8.71 -9.40 10.30
C GLU A 82 -7.71 -10.16 11.17
N GLU A 83 -7.36 -11.39 10.82
CA GLU A 83 -6.37 -12.20 11.54
C GLU A 83 -4.93 -11.92 11.09
N TRP A 84 -4.72 -11.80 9.79
CA TRP A 84 -3.41 -11.69 9.15
C TRP A 84 -3.52 -10.85 7.86
N ASN A 85 -3.57 -9.52 8.01
CA ASN A 85 -3.66 -8.60 6.88
C ASN A 85 -2.45 -8.64 5.94
N ASP A 86 -1.27 -9.02 6.44
CA ASP A 86 -0.05 -9.22 5.64
C ASP A 86 -0.17 -10.37 4.63
N ALA A 87 -1.21 -11.23 4.71
CA ALA A 87 -1.53 -12.16 3.62
C ALA A 87 -1.92 -11.46 2.32
N PHE A 88 -2.19 -10.17 2.34
CA PHE A 88 -2.69 -9.43 1.20
C PHE A 88 -1.72 -8.33 0.76
N ARG A 89 -1.77 -8.02 -0.53
CA ARG A 89 -1.09 -6.87 -1.12
C ARG A 89 -2.06 -5.90 -1.76
N TRP A 90 -1.66 -4.64 -1.83
CA TRP A 90 -2.31 -3.64 -2.70
C TRP A 90 -1.68 -3.62 -4.08
N THR A 91 -2.45 -3.93 -5.14
CA THR A 91 -1.90 -4.03 -6.51
C THR A 91 -1.43 -2.70 -7.09
N CYS A 92 -1.85 -1.56 -6.52
CA CYS A 92 -1.44 -0.23 -7.00
C CYS A 92 0.00 0.16 -6.66
N CYS A 93 0.56 -0.37 -5.57
CA CYS A 93 1.90 -0.02 -5.08
C CYS A 93 2.76 -1.24 -4.72
N GLY A 94 2.15 -2.43 -4.61
CA GLY A 94 2.84 -3.66 -4.22
C GLY A 94 3.34 -3.62 -2.79
N THR A 95 2.61 -2.95 -1.90
CA THR A 95 2.84 -2.97 -0.46
C THR A 95 1.92 -3.99 0.19
N SER A 96 2.31 -4.49 1.37
CA SER A 96 1.42 -5.29 2.22
C SER A 96 0.17 -4.45 2.55
N ALA A 97 -0.95 -5.12 2.75
CA ALA A 97 -2.16 -4.47 3.23
C ALA A 97 -2.09 -4.03 4.70
N GLY A 98 -1.16 -4.60 5.48
CA GLY A 98 -0.84 -4.11 6.82
C GLY A 98 -0.07 -2.78 6.83
N MET A 99 0.48 -2.37 5.68
CA MET A 99 1.15 -1.07 5.55
C MET A 99 0.13 0.05 5.44
N ASP A 100 -0.08 0.76 6.54
CA ASP A 100 -1.07 1.83 6.66
C ASP A 100 -0.51 3.23 6.40
N TYR A 101 0.72 3.36 5.93
CA TYR A 101 1.36 4.62 5.56
C TYR A 101 1.90 4.55 4.13
N GLY A 102 1.73 5.63 3.36
CA GLY A 102 2.40 5.80 2.07
C GLY A 102 1.94 4.80 0.99
N CYS A 103 1.06 5.26 0.11
CA CYS A 103 0.87 4.56 -1.17
C CYS A 103 2.02 4.95 -2.12
N ASP A 104 3.02 4.06 -2.27
CA ASP A 104 4.20 4.25 -3.13
C ASP A 104 3.88 4.13 -4.62
N HIS A 105 3.04 5.02 -5.12
CA HIS A 105 2.48 4.92 -6.44
C HIS A 105 3.27 5.69 -7.52
N HIS A 106 4.57 5.96 -7.33
CA HIS A 106 5.56 6.49 -8.31
C HIS A 106 5.04 6.91 -9.72
N GLY A 107 4.20 7.94 -9.81
CA GLY A 107 3.64 8.44 -11.08
C GLY A 107 2.48 7.63 -11.72
N SER A 108 1.86 6.68 -11.02
CA SER A 108 0.69 5.88 -11.44
C SER A 108 -0.52 5.98 -10.50
N GLY A 109 -0.42 6.66 -9.36
CA GLY A 109 -1.55 6.84 -8.43
C GLY A 109 -2.37 8.10 -8.66
N MET A 110 -3.52 8.15 -7.98
CA MET A 110 -4.49 9.24 -8.03
C MET A 110 -3.91 10.58 -7.57
N HIS A 111 -3.03 10.56 -6.56
CA HIS A 111 -2.37 11.75 -6.02
C HIS A 111 -0.91 11.81 -6.49
N PRO A 112 -0.15 12.89 -6.21
CA PRO A 112 1.30 12.90 -6.32
C PRO A 112 1.95 12.07 -5.20
N CYS A 113 2.99 11.29 -5.52
CA CYS A 113 3.67 10.44 -4.55
C CYS A 113 4.41 11.30 -3.51
N SER A 114 4.30 10.97 -2.23
CA SER A 114 4.87 11.75 -1.13
C SER A 114 6.30 11.32 -0.74
N CYS A 115 6.87 10.27 -1.35
CA CYS A 115 8.19 9.76 -0.97
C CYS A 115 9.33 10.73 -1.32
N ASP A 116 10.43 10.63 -0.58
CA ASP A 116 11.62 11.49 -0.75
C ASP A 116 12.16 11.48 -2.17
N PHE A 117 12.27 10.30 -2.79
CA PHE A 117 12.81 10.15 -4.13
C PHE A 117 11.97 10.86 -5.19
N CYS A 118 10.65 10.75 -5.11
CA CYS A 118 9.72 11.49 -5.97
C CYS A 118 9.83 13.00 -5.74
N ARG A 119 9.89 13.44 -4.48
CA ARG A 119 10.06 14.87 -4.12
C ARG A 119 11.40 15.45 -4.60
N MET A 120 12.45 14.63 -4.57
CA MET A 120 13.79 14.95 -5.06
C MET A 120 13.90 14.89 -6.59
N GLY A 121 12.92 14.30 -7.30
CA GLY A 121 13.01 14.07 -8.73
C GLY A 121 14.06 13.02 -9.10
N LYS A 122 14.34 12.08 -8.18
CA LYS A 122 15.35 11.03 -8.36
C LYS A 122 14.69 9.65 -8.48
N PRO A 123 15.31 8.72 -9.22
CA PRO A 123 14.89 7.32 -9.18
C PRO A 123 15.12 6.71 -7.79
N LEU A 124 14.40 5.63 -7.50
CA LEU A 124 14.73 4.78 -6.36
C LEU A 124 16.14 4.19 -6.54
N PRO A 125 16.92 4.02 -5.46
CA PRO A 125 18.18 3.28 -5.49
C PRO A 125 17.93 1.84 -5.95
N LYS A 126 18.93 1.23 -6.58
CA LYS A 126 18.83 -0.12 -7.13
C LYS A 126 18.43 -1.16 -6.07
N SER A 127 18.94 -1.00 -4.85
CA SER A 127 18.63 -1.84 -3.69
C SER A 127 17.12 -1.90 -3.39
N ILE A 128 16.43 -0.76 -3.45
CA ILE A 128 14.99 -0.63 -3.24
C ILE A 128 14.22 -1.01 -4.51
N TYR A 129 14.72 -0.59 -5.67
CA TYR A 129 14.08 -0.87 -6.96
C TYR A 129 14.00 -2.37 -7.26
N GLU A 130 15.08 -3.11 -6.99
CA GLU A 130 15.22 -4.54 -7.27
C GLU A 130 14.85 -5.43 -6.09
N GLU A 131 14.47 -4.85 -4.95
CA GLU A 131 13.94 -5.59 -3.82
C GLU A 131 12.72 -6.39 -4.27
N GLN A 132 12.90 -7.70 -4.26
CA GLN A 132 11.85 -8.66 -4.55
C GLN A 132 11.23 -9.04 -3.23
N SER A 133 9.95 -8.70 -3.10
CA SER A 133 9.11 -9.17 -2.02
C SER A 133 7.91 -9.94 -2.55
N ALA A 134 7.28 -10.77 -1.72
CA ALA A 134 6.07 -11.50 -2.11
C ALA A 134 4.98 -10.56 -2.68
N GLU A 135 4.79 -9.38 -2.09
CA GLU A 135 3.80 -8.39 -2.51
C GLU A 135 4.11 -7.81 -3.90
N ARG A 136 5.39 -7.67 -4.26
CA ARG A 136 5.80 -7.05 -5.52
C ARG A 136 5.84 -8.02 -6.70
N MET A 137 5.86 -9.33 -6.45
CA MET A 137 5.99 -10.35 -7.51
C MET A 137 4.85 -10.29 -8.52
N GLY A 138 5.18 -10.16 -9.81
CA GLY A 138 4.19 -10.16 -10.90
C GLY A 138 3.47 -8.82 -11.11
N LEU A 139 3.75 -7.78 -10.31
CA LEU A 139 3.22 -6.44 -10.56
C LEU A 139 4.14 -5.66 -11.50
N ASN A 140 3.55 -4.95 -12.46
CA ASN A 140 4.27 -3.99 -13.31
C ASN A 140 4.10 -2.57 -12.75
N LEU A 141 4.91 -2.26 -11.74
CA LEU A 141 4.82 -1.00 -11.02
C LEU A 141 5.75 0.04 -11.64
N ARG A 142 5.27 1.29 -11.76
CA ARG A 142 6.17 2.40 -12.05
C ARG A 142 7.10 2.60 -10.85
N ARG A 143 8.35 2.95 -11.13
CA ARG A 143 9.42 3.04 -10.13
C ARG A 143 10.34 4.26 -10.35
N GLY A 144 9.86 5.22 -11.14
CA GLY A 144 10.53 6.49 -11.38
C GLY A 144 10.07 7.58 -10.41
N PRO A 145 10.72 8.73 -10.37
CA PRO A 145 10.15 9.85 -9.64
C PRO A 145 8.81 10.23 -10.28
N ASP A 146 7.78 10.44 -9.46
CA ASP A 146 6.53 11.04 -9.88
C ASP A 146 6.79 12.52 -10.23
N PRO A 147 6.67 12.95 -11.49
CA PRO A 147 6.98 14.33 -11.87
C PRO A 147 6.08 15.36 -11.16
N ARG A 148 4.89 14.95 -10.72
CA ARG A 148 3.93 15.81 -10.01
C ARG A 148 4.40 16.14 -8.58
N SER A 149 5.33 15.36 -8.05
CA SER A 149 5.79 15.45 -6.67
C SER A 149 7.02 16.32 -6.47
N PHE A 150 7.72 16.68 -7.56
CA PHE A 150 8.98 17.40 -7.47
C PHE A 150 8.80 18.77 -6.82
N ASN A 151 9.58 19.04 -5.78
CA ASN A 151 9.60 20.32 -5.10
C ASN A 151 11.04 20.66 -4.68
N ARG A 152 11.58 21.79 -5.14
CA ARG A 152 12.99 22.17 -4.91
C ARG A 152 13.35 22.28 -3.43
N ALA A 153 12.47 22.84 -2.61
CA ALA A 153 12.75 23.02 -1.19
C ALA A 153 12.71 21.67 -0.45
N LEU A 154 11.68 20.87 -0.71
CA LEU A 154 11.57 19.52 -0.13
C LEU A 154 12.69 18.60 -0.63
N ALA A 155 13.16 18.76 -1.87
CA ALA A 155 14.29 18.00 -2.41
C ALA A 155 15.57 18.26 -1.61
N ALA A 156 15.88 19.52 -1.30
CA ALA A 156 17.05 19.87 -0.50
C ALA A 156 16.95 19.35 0.94
N LEU A 157 15.77 19.44 1.55
CA LEU A 157 15.51 18.91 2.89
C LEU A 157 15.61 17.39 2.93
N ALA A 158 14.98 16.69 1.99
CA ALA A 158 15.05 15.24 1.88
C ALA A 158 16.49 14.75 1.64
N ALA A 159 17.22 15.39 0.71
CA ALA A 159 18.63 15.05 0.46
C ALA A 159 19.50 15.18 1.71
N THR A 160 19.32 16.26 2.47
CA THR A 160 20.05 16.50 3.71
C THR A 160 19.66 15.49 4.78
N GLY A 161 18.36 15.28 5.00
CA GLY A 161 17.84 14.35 6.01
C GLY A 161 18.30 12.92 5.78
N ARG A 162 18.25 12.44 4.53
CA ARG A 162 18.75 11.11 4.16
C ARG A 162 20.24 10.96 4.41
N THR A 163 21.03 11.96 4.03
CA THR A 163 22.49 11.96 4.27
C THR A 163 22.81 11.88 5.76
N ILE A 164 22.13 12.68 6.60
CA ILE A 164 22.31 12.67 8.06
C ILE A 164 21.94 11.30 8.65
N SER A 165 20.89 10.67 8.14
CA SER A 165 20.42 9.35 8.57
C SER A 165 21.20 8.19 7.95
N GLY A 166 22.24 8.45 7.13
CA GLY A 166 23.01 7.41 6.43
C GLY A 166 22.21 6.62 5.40
N LEU A 167 21.11 7.18 4.88
CA LEU A 167 20.26 6.56 3.87
C LEU A 167 20.79 6.84 2.45
N GLU A 168 20.54 5.90 1.53
CA GLU A 168 20.93 6.03 0.13
C GLU A 168 20.23 7.21 -0.58
N MET A 169 20.90 7.78 -1.58
CA MET A 169 20.58 9.05 -2.24
C MET A 169 20.16 8.93 -3.70
#